data_AF-A0A9D2X2X4-F1
#
_entry.id   AF-A0A9D2X2X4-F1
#
_cell.length_a   1.000
_cell.length_b   1.000
_cell.length_c   1.000
_cell.angle_alpha   90.00
_cell.angle_beta   90.00
_cell.angle_gamma   90.00
#
_symmetry.space_group_name_H-M   'P 1'
#
loop_
_entity.id
_entity.type
_entity.pdbx_description
1 polymer ?
#
loop_
_entity_poly.entity_id
_entity_poly.type
_entity_poly.pdbx_seq_one_letter_code
_entity_poly.pdbx_strand_id
1 'polypeptide(L)' 'MGSKINCQCTECNCNENFEIVETEELINLIQHGRLNQEQIAFLKTRVGSRICKYCFTGKHRQ' A
#
# COMPACT_ATOMS: atom_id res chain seq x y z
N MET A 1 -5.61 7.02 -10.46
CA MET A 1 -5.58 8.08 -9.42
C MET A 1 -6.16 7.42 -8.20
N GLY A 2 -5.31 6.73 -7.44
CA GLY A 2 -5.73 5.94 -6.28
C GLY A 2 -6.30 6.83 -5.18
N SER A 3 -7.16 6.23 -4.35
CA SER A 3 -7.74 6.93 -3.21
C SER A 3 -6.68 7.13 -2.13
N LYS A 4 -6.46 8.40 -1.73
CA LYS A 4 -5.61 8.72 -0.57
C LYS A 4 -6.40 8.54 0.71
N ILE A 5 -5.89 7.74 1.63
CA ILE A 5 -6.50 7.52 2.94
C ILE A 5 -5.48 7.72 4.04
N ASN A 6 -5.95 7.96 5.26
CA ASN A 6 -5.12 7.88 6.45
C ASN A 6 -4.96 6.41 6.90
N CYS A 7 -3.77 6.06 7.37
CA CYS A 7 -3.46 4.77 7.94
C CYS A 7 -4.43 4.42 9.08
N GLN A 8 -5.18 3.32 8.90
CA GLN A 8 -6.10 2.79 9.90
C GLN A 8 -5.46 1.72 10.80
N CYS A 9 -4.15 1.85 11.06
CA CYS A 9 -3.44 0.89 11.91
C CYS A 9 -3.85 1.09 13.36
N THR A 10 -4.46 0.06 13.96
CA THR A 10 -4.93 0.07 15.35
C THR A 10 -3.79 0.02 16.37
N GLU A 11 -2.60 -0.46 15.98
CA GLU A 11 -1.47 -0.61 16.90
C GLU A 11 -0.76 0.71 17.22
N CYS A 12 -0.52 1.55 16.21
CA CYS A 12 0.16 2.83 16.42
C CYS A 12 -0.64 4.07 16.04
N ASN A 13 -1.79 3.93 15.38
CA ASN A 13 -2.64 5.05 14.96
C ASN A 13 -1.84 6.18 14.28
N CYS A 14 -0.82 5.81 13.48
CA CYS A 14 0.11 6.78 12.92
C CYS A 14 -0.54 7.79 11.96
N ASN A 15 -1.79 7.53 11.52
CA ASN A 15 -2.60 8.40 10.65
C ASN A 15 -1.87 8.86 9.37
N GLU A 16 -0.81 8.17 8.97
CA GLU A 16 0.00 8.49 7.79
C GLU A 16 -0.89 8.50 6.56
N ASN A 17 -0.87 9.60 5.79
CA ASN A 17 -1.62 9.70 4.56
C ASN A 17 -0.88 8.95 3.45
N PHE A 18 -1.54 7.97 2.83
CA PHE A 18 -0.95 7.17 1.77
C PHE A 18 -1.99 6.80 0.70
N GLU A 19 -1.51 6.47 -0.50
CA GLU A 19 -2.36 6.00 -1.59
C GLU A 19 -2.63 4.50 -1.45
N ILE A 20 -3.91 4.14 -1.41
CA ILE A 20 -4.28 2.72 -1.54
C ILE A 20 -4.02 2.27 -2.96
N VAL A 21 -3.51 1.06 -3.08
CA VAL A 21 -3.37 0.40 -4.37
C VAL A 21 -4.53 -0.56 -4.53
N GLU A 22 -5.39 -0.25 -5.48
CA GLU A 22 -6.48 -1.12 -5.90
C GLU A 22 -6.01 -2.07 -7.00
N THR A 23 -6.72 -3.19 -7.17
CA THR A 23 -6.34 -4.25 -8.12
C THR A 23 -6.14 -3.71 -9.53
N GLU A 24 -7.02 -2.83 -10.00
CA GLU A 24 -6.96 -2.22 -11.33
C GLU A 24 -5.73 -1.32 -11.50
N GLU A 25 -5.38 -0.54 -10.47
CA GLU A 25 -4.21 0.33 -10.51
C GLU A 25 -2.90 -0.48 -10.49
N LEU A 26 -2.87 -1.57 -9.72
CA LEU A 26 -1.75 -2.51 -9.75
C LEU A 26 -1.57 -3.15 -11.13
N ILE A 27 -2.65 -3.59 -11.78
CA ILE A 27 -2.62 -4.16 -13.13
C ILE A 27 -2.05 -3.14 -14.12
N ASN A 28 -2.51 -1.88 -14.07
CA ASN A 28 -1.97 -0.82 -14.92
C ASN A 28 -0.47 -0.60 -14.68
N LEU A 29 -0.02 -0.54 -13.43
CA LEU A 29 1.40 -0.35 -13.11
C LEU A 29 2.29 -1.51 -13.61
N ILE A 30 1.78 -2.74 -13.57
CA ILE A 30 2.45 -3.93 -14.11
C ILE A 30 2.52 -3.85 -15.64
N GLN A 31 1.41 -3.54 -16.31
CA GLN A 31 1.33 -3.48 -17.78
C GLN A 31 2.25 -2.41 -18.37
N HIS A 32 2.41 -1.28 -17.69
CA HIS A 32 3.33 -0.22 -18.11
C HIS A 32 4.81 -0.51 -17.78
N GLY A 33 5.14 -1.68 -17.22
CA GLY A 33 6.51 -2.08 -16.90
C GLY A 33 7.18 -1.18 -15.85
N ARG A 34 6.39 -0.47 -15.04
CA ARG A 34 6.88 0.51 -14.05
C ARG A 34 7.30 -0.10 -12.72
N LEU A 35 7.10 -1.41 -12.56
CA LEU A 35 7.35 -2.13 -11.31
C LEU A 35 8.24 -3.35 -11.55
N ASN A 36 9.21 -3.55 -10.65
CA ASN A 36 10.01 -4.77 -10.61
C ASN A 36 9.24 -5.90 -9.88
N GLN A 37 9.65 -7.16 -10.06
CA GLN A 37 8.95 -8.31 -9.48
C GLN A 37 8.76 -8.23 -7.96
N GLU A 38 9.76 -7.73 -7.22
CA GLU A 38 9.65 -7.54 -5.77
C GLU A 38 8.59 -6.50 -5.39
N GLN A 39 8.50 -5.40 -6.14
CA GLN A 39 7.47 -4.39 -5.92
C GLN A 39 6.08 -4.93 -6.24
N ILE A 40 5.95 -5.73 -7.29
CA ILE A 40 4.69 -6.39 -7.66
C ILE A 40 4.26 -7.35 -6.56
N ALA A 41 5.17 -8.21 -6.08
CA ALA A 41 4.89 -9.15 -5.02
C ALA A 41 4.43 -8.43 -3.74
N PHE A 42 5.14 -7.35 -3.37
CA PHE A 42 4.76 -6.53 -2.21
C PHE A 42 3.42 -5.82 -2.39
N LEU A 43 3.14 -5.27 -3.57
CA LEU A 43 1.87 -4.59 -3.81
C LEU A 43 0.71 -5.57 -3.84
N LYS A 44 0.88 -6.78 -4.41
CA LYS A 44 -0.13 -7.85 -4.40
C LYS A 44 -0.57 -8.23 -2.99
N THR A 45 0.35 -8.33 -2.03
CA THR A 45 -0.01 -8.67 -0.64
C THR A 45 -0.74 -7.53 0.07
N ARG A 46 -0.61 -6.30 -0.42
CA ARG A 46 -1.16 -5.09 0.18
C ARG A 46 -2.37 -4.52 -0.58
N VAL A 47 -2.82 -5.14 -1.68
CA VAL A 47 -4.01 -4.68 -2.42
C VAL A 47 -5.21 -4.60 -1.48
N GLY A 48 -5.90 -3.45 -1.49
CA GLY A 48 -7.06 -3.20 -0.62
C GLY A 48 -6.73 -2.98 0.87
N SER A 49 -5.46 -3.03 1.26
CA SER A 49 -5.04 -2.78 2.64
C SER A 49 -5.23 -1.31 3.02
N ARG A 50 -5.87 -1.07 4.17
CA ARG A 50 -6.12 0.28 4.71
C ARG A 50 -5.03 0.79 5.65
N ILE A 51 -3.91 0.09 5.74
CA ILE A 51 -2.76 0.48 6.56
C ILE A 51 -1.55 0.86 5.69
N CYS A 52 -0.73 1.77 6.20
CA CYS A 52 0.45 2.26 5.50
C CYS A 52 1.53 1.17 5.34
N LYS A 53 2.51 1.40 4.46
CA LYS A 53 3.59 0.44 4.16
C LYS A 53 4.37 0.02 5.42
N TYR A 54 4.62 0.96 6.31
CA TYR A 54 5.37 0.70 7.55
C TYR A 54 4.57 -0.20 8.50
N CYS A 55 3.30 0.13 8.74
CA CYS A 55 2.42 -0.68 9.58
C CYS A 55 2.19 -2.09 8.99
N PHE A 56 2.04 -2.19 7.66
CA PHE A 56 1.90 -3.48 6.99
C PHE A 56 3.14 -4.38 7.14
N THR A 57 4.32 -3.78 7.34
CA THR A 57 5.59 -4.51 7.56
C THR A 57 5.94 -4.67 9.05
N GLY A 58 5.00 -4.39 9.96
CA GLY A 58 5.22 -4.45 11.40
C GLY A 58 6.13 -3.35 11.96
N LYS A 59 6.53 -2.37 11.14
CA LYS A 59 7.37 -1.23 11.54
C LYS A 59 6.50 -0.08 12.04
N HIS A 60 5.74 -0.35 13.09
CA HIS A 60 4.87 0.65 13.70
C HIS A 60 5.69 1.85 14.19
N ARG A 61 5.42 3.04 13.64
CA ARG A 61 5.98 4.30 14.16
C ARG A 61 5.26 4.62 15.47
N GLN A 62 5.98 4.55 16.58
CA GLN A 62 5.56 5.08 17.89
C GLN A 62 5.83 6.58 17.95
#